data_AF-A0AA45G5U5-F1
#
_entry.id   AF-A0AA45G5U5-F1
#
_cell.length_a   1.000
_cell.length_b   1.000
_cell.length_c   1.000
_cell.angle_alpha   90.00
_cell.angle_beta   90.00
_cell.angle_gamma   90.00
#
_symmetry.space_group_name_H-M   'P 1'
#
loop_
_entity.id
_entity.type
_entity.pdbx_description
1 polymer ?
#
loop_
_entity_poly.entity_id
_entity_poly.type
_entity_poly.pdbx_seq_one_letter_code
_entity_poly.pdbx_strand_id
1 'polypeptide(L)'
;MTSAEAATTTERRVNFASTGSRYFPILVGLFVGVMLISNVTASRPAVFFASWLHFDLGPLHVQGLPTDGAFFLFPLAYVLGDVISEVYGFRAMRRVIALGFAILLLASGSLWVADHLPMSDPVTDPQTHDLQTAFHTVSGVIPQILLAGLAGYLVGEFLNSYVLVKMKERSGERRLWARLLGSTVVGEAADTIVFCSIAAPALGFTSFSSWLSYTVVGFIWKVLVEVLVMPVTYAVCGWLKRNEPTYGLVAQ
;
A
#
# COMPACT_ATOMS: atom_id res chain seq x y z
N MET A 1 -45.88 35.29 18.89
CA MET A 1 -45.62 33.90 19.32
C MET A 1 -45.69 33.03 18.08
N THR A 2 -44.68 32.30 17.60
CA THR A 2 -43.29 32.06 18.00
C THR A 2 -42.67 31.44 16.75
N SER A 3 -41.59 32.04 16.25
CA SER A 3 -40.65 31.39 15.35
C SER A 3 -40.02 30.22 16.10
N ALA A 4 -40.04 29.01 15.55
CA ALA A 4 -39.30 27.88 16.08
C ALA A 4 -38.81 26.95 14.96
N GLU A 5 -37.52 27.11 14.67
CA GLU A 5 -36.55 26.03 14.43
C GLU A 5 -36.79 25.11 13.23
N ALA A 6 -36.49 25.63 12.05
CA ALA A 6 -35.83 24.82 11.04
C ALA A 6 -34.45 24.41 11.59
N ALA A 7 -34.35 23.20 12.14
CA ALA A 7 -33.08 22.60 12.52
C ALA A 7 -32.21 22.44 11.28
N THR A 8 -31.35 23.42 11.03
CA THR A 8 -30.21 23.28 10.13
C THR A 8 -29.24 22.31 10.78
N THR A 9 -29.40 21.02 10.46
CA THR A 9 -28.29 20.06 10.53
C THR A 9 -27.18 20.65 9.66
N THR A 10 -26.30 21.42 10.29
CA THR A 10 -25.06 21.85 9.68
C THR A 10 -24.28 20.55 9.48
N GLU A 11 -24.44 19.92 8.32
CA GLU A 11 -23.54 18.86 7.88
C GLU A 11 -22.15 19.42 8.11
N ARG A 12 -21.41 18.80 9.04
CA ARG A 12 -20.09 19.24 9.42
C ARG A 12 -19.17 18.92 8.24
N ARG A 13 -19.18 19.80 7.23
CA ARG A 13 -18.45 19.62 5.97
C ARG A 13 -16.98 19.50 6.33
N VAL A 14 -16.44 18.33 6.02
CA VAL A 14 -15.05 17.99 6.30
C VAL A 14 -14.17 18.75 5.32
N ASN A 15 -13.13 19.39 5.84
CA ASN A 15 -12.19 20.15 5.02
C ASN A 15 -11.21 19.21 4.30
N PHE A 16 -11.01 19.46 3.01
CA PHE A 16 -9.98 18.84 2.18
C PHE A 16 -9.24 19.92 1.38
N ALA A 17 -8.02 19.60 0.95
CA ALA A 17 -7.23 20.43 0.05
C ALA A 17 -7.57 20.14 -1.42
N SER A 18 -7.28 21.10 -2.30
CA SER A 18 -7.43 20.94 -3.74
C SER A 18 -6.31 20.10 -4.33
N THR A 19 -6.63 19.24 -5.31
CA THR A 19 -5.62 18.49 -6.09
C THR A 19 -4.76 19.39 -6.99
N GLY A 20 -5.12 20.67 -7.16
CA GLY A 20 -4.33 21.65 -7.92
C GLY A 20 -3.19 22.29 -7.14
N SER A 21 -2.98 21.89 -5.88
CA SER A 21 -1.90 22.40 -5.04
C SER A 21 -0.52 21.89 -5.45
N ARG A 22 0.53 22.67 -5.14
CA ARG A 22 1.94 22.33 -5.37
C ARG A 22 2.40 21.03 -4.70
N TYR A 23 1.81 20.66 -3.56
CA TYR A 23 2.25 19.49 -2.80
C TYR A 23 1.62 18.18 -3.30
N PHE A 24 0.43 18.25 -3.88
CA PHE A 24 -0.27 17.08 -4.42
C PHE A 24 0.57 16.30 -5.46
N PRO A 25 1.12 16.93 -6.53
CA PRO A 25 1.93 16.19 -7.51
C PRO A 25 3.21 15.60 -6.92
N ILE A 26 3.81 16.24 -5.91
CA ILE A 26 4.99 15.71 -5.20
C ILE A 26 4.62 14.43 -4.45
N LEU A 27 3.51 14.45 -3.71
CA LEU A 27 3.02 13.27 -2.99
C LEU A 27 2.64 12.14 -3.94
N VAL A 28 2.01 12.46 -5.08
CA VAL A 28 1.72 11.48 -6.14
C VAL A 28 3.02 10.86 -6.68
N GLY A 29 4.02 11.68 -7.00
CA GLY A 29 5.32 11.20 -7.49
C GLY A 29 6.05 10.32 -6.48
N LEU A 30 6.07 10.72 -5.20
CA LEU A 30 6.64 9.93 -4.12
C LEU A 30 5.88 8.61 -3.95
N PHE A 31 4.56 8.66 -3.94
CA PHE A 31 3.70 7.49 -3.74
C PHE A 31 3.91 6.47 -4.86
N VAL A 32 3.78 6.90 -6.11
CA VAL A 32 4.00 6.04 -7.28
C VAL A 32 5.44 5.54 -7.35
N GLY A 33 6.42 6.40 -7.03
CA GLY A 33 7.83 6.02 -7.00
C GLY A 33 8.10 4.94 -5.97
N VAL A 34 7.59 5.09 -4.74
CA VAL A 34 7.69 4.08 -3.68
C VAL A 34 7.03 2.78 -4.12
N MET A 35 5.84 2.82 -4.71
CA MET A 35 5.19 1.62 -5.24
C MET A 35 6.03 0.89 -6.30
N LEU A 36 6.63 1.64 -7.23
CA LEU A 36 7.46 1.07 -8.30
C LEU A 36 8.74 0.42 -7.73
N ILE A 37 9.43 1.12 -6.82
CA ILE A 37 10.63 0.60 -6.15
C ILE A 37 10.26 -0.64 -5.32
N SER A 38 9.16 -0.55 -4.56
CA SER A 38 8.61 -1.64 -3.75
C SER A 38 8.39 -2.88 -4.61
N ASN A 39 7.78 -2.75 -5.79
CA ASN A 39 7.52 -3.88 -6.67
C ASN A 39 8.80 -4.61 -7.11
N VAL A 40 9.85 -3.86 -7.47
CA VAL A 40 11.15 -4.46 -7.82
C VAL A 40 11.80 -5.12 -6.61
N THR A 41 11.82 -4.46 -5.46
CA THR A 41 12.44 -5.03 -4.25
C THR A 41 11.69 -6.23 -3.67
N ALA A 42 10.38 -6.32 -3.89
CA ALA A 42 9.55 -7.44 -3.45
C ALA A 42 9.92 -8.76 -4.16
N SER A 43 10.60 -8.70 -5.31
CA SER A 43 11.10 -9.89 -6.02
C SER A 43 12.18 -10.66 -5.25
N ARG A 44 12.71 -10.10 -4.15
CA ARG A 44 13.68 -10.76 -3.26
C ARG A 44 12.99 -11.22 -1.97
N PRO A 45 12.65 -12.52 -1.83
CA PRO A 45 12.16 -13.06 -0.57
C PRO A 45 13.16 -12.84 0.56
N ALA A 46 12.65 -12.58 1.76
CA ALA A 46 13.44 -12.43 2.97
C ALA A 46 12.71 -13.09 4.14
N VAL A 47 13.45 -13.50 5.17
CA VAL A 47 12.85 -14.00 6.41
C VAL A 47 13.53 -13.29 7.56
N PHE A 48 12.75 -12.57 8.36
CA PHE A 48 13.24 -11.92 9.56
C PHE A 48 13.07 -12.79 10.79
N PHE A 49 13.93 -12.58 11.77
CA PHE A 49 13.84 -13.24 13.09
C PHE A 49 13.83 -14.77 13.04
N ALA A 50 14.36 -15.36 11.96
CA ALA A 50 14.39 -16.81 11.78
C ALA A 50 15.09 -17.55 12.94
N SER A 51 16.02 -16.88 13.62
CA SER A 51 16.79 -17.46 14.72
C SER A 51 16.04 -17.52 16.07
N TRP A 52 15.04 -16.67 16.32
CA TRP A 52 14.36 -16.62 17.63
C TRP A 52 12.83 -16.60 17.57
N LEU A 53 12.23 -16.24 16.44
CA LEU A 53 10.78 -16.25 16.27
C LEU A 53 10.35 -17.63 15.76
N HIS A 54 10.22 -18.57 16.68
CA HIS A 54 9.65 -19.89 16.42
C HIS A 54 8.56 -20.16 17.46
N PHE A 55 7.34 -20.37 16.99
CA PHE A 55 6.27 -20.85 17.87
C PHE A 55 5.29 -21.72 17.09
N ASP A 56 4.86 -22.79 17.76
CA ASP A 56 3.89 -23.75 17.25
C ASP A 56 2.66 -23.71 18.14
N LEU A 57 1.61 -23.07 17.65
CA LEU A 57 0.30 -22.93 18.29
C LEU A 57 -0.73 -23.69 17.45
N GLY A 58 -0.60 -25.03 17.42
CA GLY A 58 -1.52 -25.92 16.70
C GLY A 58 -1.55 -25.61 15.19
N PRO A 59 -2.64 -25.06 14.62
CA PRO A 59 -2.70 -24.68 13.21
C PRO A 59 -1.82 -23.46 12.85
N LEU A 60 -1.23 -22.78 13.84
CA LEU A 60 -0.32 -21.67 13.64
C LEU A 60 1.13 -22.14 13.80
N HIS A 61 1.81 -22.33 12.67
CA HIS A 61 3.22 -22.68 12.62
C HIS A 61 4.00 -21.48 12.10
N VAL A 62 4.84 -20.89 12.96
CA VAL A 62 5.61 -19.69 12.61
C VAL A 62 7.09 -20.00 12.72
N GLN A 63 7.78 -19.94 11.59
CA GLN A 63 9.23 -20.13 11.47
C GLN A 63 9.85 -18.87 10.87
N GLY A 64 10.26 -17.95 11.73
CA GLY A 64 10.59 -16.60 11.33
C GLY A 64 9.37 -15.83 10.81
N LEU A 65 9.60 -14.59 10.41
CA LEU A 65 8.64 -13.73 9.76
C LEU A 65 8.95 -13.72 8.26
N PRO A 66 8.19 -14.44 7.44
CA PRO A 66 8.32 -14.37 5.99
C PRO A 66 8.03 -12.95 5.52
N THR A 67 8.91 -12.40 4.71
CA THR A 67 8.81 -11.05 4.19
C THR A 67 9.52 -10.95 2.84
N ASP A 68 9.71 -9.75 2.34
CA ASP A 68 10.40 -9.49 1.08
C ASP A 68 11.27 -8.24 1.18
N GLY A 69 12.04 -7.97 0.13
CA GLY A 69 12.95 -6.83 0.07
C GLY A 69 12.24 -5.48 0.12
N ALA A 70 10.92 -5.40 -0.09
CA ALA A 70 10.14 -4.17 0.00
C ALA A 70 9.62 -3.87 1.41
N PHE A 71 9.84 -4.78 2.36
CA PHE A 71 9.34 -4.67 3.73
C PHE A 71 9.56 -3.29 4.38
N PHE A 72 10.72 -2.67 4.18
CA PHE A 72 11.05 -1.37 4.78
C PHE A 72 10.40 -0.17 4.07
N LEU A 73 9.96 -0.35 2.82
CA LEU A 73 9.26 0.67 2.03
C LEU A 73 7.76 0.69 2.33
N PHE A 74 7.24 -0.43 2.82
CA PHE A 74 5.83 -0.58 3.14
C PHE A 74 5.30 0.53 4.06
N PRO A 75 5.92 0.84 5.22
CA PRO A 75 5.39 1.89 6.10
C PRO A 75 5.43 3.28 5.45
N LEU A 76 6.39 3.52 4.57
CA LEU A 76 6.47 4.77 3.82
C LEU A 76 5.29 4.90 2.83
N ALA A 77 4.91 3.82 2.15
CA ALA A 77 3.75 3.82 1.26
C ALA A 77 2.45 4.13 2.00
N TYR A 78 2.26 3.56 3.20
CA TYR A 78 1.06 3.79 4.02
C TYR A 78 1.01 5.21 4.56
N VAL A 79 2.11 5.73 5.09
CA VAL A 79 2.19 7.14 5.51
C VAL A 79 1.79 8.08 4.37
N LEU A 80 2.29 7.84 3.16
CA LEU A 80 1.94 8.66 2.00
C LEU A 80 0.46 8.50 1.63
N GLY A 81 -0.08 7.28 1.61
CA GLY A 81 -1.49 7.00 1.33
C GLY A 81 -2.45 7.65 2.33
N ASP A 82 -2.13 7.54 3.62
CA ASP A 82 -2.88 8.14 4.72
C ASP A 82 -2.82 9.67 4.68
N VAL A 83 -1.64 10.25 4.42
CA VAL A 83 -1.49 11.71 4.27
C VAL A 83 -2.32 12.22 3.09
N ILE A 84 -2.27 11.53 1.94
CA ILE A 84 -3.05 11.91 0.76
C ILE A 84 -4.55 11.80 1.06
N SER A 85 -4.99 10.70 1.68
CA SER A 85 -6.39 10.44 2.02
C SER A 85 -6.93 11.41 3.08
N GLU A 86 -6.15 11.74 4.10
CA GLU A 86 -6.55 12.64 5.18
C GLU A 86 -6.57 14.12 4.73
N VAL A 87 -5.65 14.53 3.85
CA VAL A 87 -5.51 15.92 3.40
C VAL A 87 -6.31 16.24 2.13
N TYR A 88 -6.27 15.38 1.11
CA TYR A 88 -6.93 15.62 -0.18
C TYR A 88 -8.21 14.77 -0.38
N GLY A 89 -8.43 13.77 0.47
CA GLY A 89 -9.67 12.99 0.49
C GLY A 89 -9.69 11.80 -0.47
N PHE A 90 -10.77 11.03 -0.37
CA PHE A 90 -10.94 9.74 -1.05
C PHE A 90 -10.89 9.85 -2.59
N ARG A 91 -11.51 10.89 -3.15
CA ARG A 91 -11.53 11.09 -4.62
C ARG A 91 -10.13 11.34 -5.17
N ALA A 92 -9.30 12.08 -4.43
CA ALA A 92 -7.92 12.32 -4.81
C ALA A 92 -7.12 11.02 -4.72
N MET A 93 -7.19 10.31 -3.58
CA MET A 93 -6.49 9.04 -3.40
C MET A 93 -6.86 8.01 -4.46
N ARG A 94 -8.15 7.88 -4.83
CA ARG A 94 -8.58 6.97 -5.91
C ARG A 94 -7.88 7.25 -7.25
N ARG A 95 -7.61 8.52 -7.58
CA ARG A 95 -6.86 8.89 -8.79
C ARG A 95 -5.39 8.50 -8.65
N VAL A 96 -4.79 8.68 -7.47
CA VAL A 96 -3.41 8.26 -7.19
C VAL A 96 -3.26 6.75 -7.32
N ILE A 97 -4.18 5.98 -6.73
CA ILE A 97 -4.23 4.51 -6.86
C ILE A 97 -4.34 4.10 -8.32
N ALA A 98 -5.25 4.69 -9.09
CA ALA A 98 -5.43 4.37 -10.50
C ALA A 98 -4.20 4.70 -11.35
N LEU A 99 -3.54 5.83 -11.06
CA LEU A 99 -2.31 6.23 -11.74
C LEU A 99 -1.15 5.29 -11.41
N GLY A 100 -0.96 4.95 -10.12
CA GLY A 100 0.04 3.98 -9.69
C GLY A 100 -0.16 2.62 -10.33
N PHE A 101 -1.41 2.15 -10.38
CA PHE A 101 -1.77 0.91 -11.08
C PHE A 101 -1.42 0.95 -12.57
N ALA A 102 -1.77 2.04 -13.27
CA ALA A 102 -1.44 2.20 -14.68
C ALA A 102 0.07 2.22 -14.94
N ILE A 103 0.84 2.88 -14.07
CA ILE A 103 2.30 2.96 -14.19
C ILE A 103 2.95 1.62 -13.90
N LEU A 104 2.45 0.86 -12.92
CA LEU A 104 2.95 -0.49 -12.62
C LEU A 104 2.66 -1.47 -13.76
N LEU A 105 1.47 -1.41 -14.37
CA LEU A 105 1.19 -2.19 -15.57
C LEU A 105 2.11 -1.82 -16.73
N LEU A 106 2.36 -0.53 -16.93
CA LEU A 106 3.30 -0.06 -17.97
C LEU A 106 4.71 -0.60 -17.70
N ALA A 107 5.20 -0.48 -16.45
CA ALA A 107 6.52 -0.98 -16.06
C ALA A 107 6.63 -2.50 -16.26
N SER A 108 5.63 -3.26 -15.81
CA SER A 108 5.58 -4.71 -16.01
C SER A 108 5.56 -5.08 -17.49
N GLY A 109 4.77 -4.38 -18.30
CA GLY A 109 4.70 -4.58 -19.74
C GLY A 109 6.02 -4.26 -20.43
N SER A 110 6.69 -3.17 -20.03
CA SER A 110 8.02 -2.80 -20.55
C SER A 110 9.07 -3.85 -20.22
N LEU A 111 9.09 -4.39 -19.00
CA LEU A 111 10.02 -5.46 -18.61
C LEU A 111 9.74 -6.75 -19.38
N TRP A 112 8.46 -7.12 -19.54
CA TRP A 112 8.07 -8.29 -20.32
C TRP A 112 8.47 -8.16 -21.80
N VAL A 113 8.25 -6.99 -22.41
CA VAL A 113 8.68 -6.73 -23.80
C VAL A 113 10.19 -6.82 -23.91
N ALA A 114 10.93 -6.20 -22.98
CA ALA A 114 12.39 -6.22 -22.98
C ALA A 114 12.96 -7.65 -22.88
N ASP A 115 12.29 -8.51 -22.12
CA ASP A 115 12.67 -9.92 -21.94
C ASP A 115 12.53 -10.76 -23.22
N HIS A 116 11.56 -10.41 -24.08
CA HIS A 116 11.24 -11.13 -25.31
C HIS A 116 11.92 -10.56 -26.58
N LEU A 117 12.81 -9.56 -26.42
CA LEU A 117 13.55 -9.02 -27.55
C LEU A 117 14.60 -10.02 -28.10
N PRO A 118 15.00 -9.90 -29.38
CA PRO A 118 16.00 -10.77 -29.98
C PRO A 118 17.29 -10.81 -29.17
N MET A 119 17.77 -12.03 -28.93
CA MET A 119 18.88 -12.31 -28.05
C MET A 119 20.19 -12.44 -28.86
N SER A 120 21.30 -11.96 -28.31
CA SER A 120 22.63 -12.26 -28.84
C SER A 120 22.97 -13.73 -28.61
N ASP A 121 23.59 -14.39 -29.58
CA ASP A 121 23.93 -15.81 -29.47
C ASP A 121 24.89 -16.05 -28.28
N PRO A 122 24.52 -16.92 -27.31
CA PRO A 122 25.31 -17.19 -26.11
C PRO A 122 26.71 -17.75 -26.41
N VAL A 123 26.95 -18.30 -27.61
CA VAL A 123 28.27 -18.77 -28.04
C VAL A 123 29.22 -17.61 -28.32
N THR A 124 28.71 -16.47 -28.79
CA THR A 124 29.51 -15.30 -29.14
C THR A 124 29.79 -14.34 -27.98
N ASP A 125 28.95 -14.33 -26.94
CA ASP A 125 29.12 -13.42 -25.79
C ASP A 125 28.57 -14.00 -24.47
N PRO A 126 29.43 -14.72 -23.71
CA PRO A 126 29.04 -15.32 -22.43
C PRO A 126 28.59 -14.30 -21.37
N GLN A 127 29.14 -13.07 -21.39
CA GLN A 127 28.77 -12.05 -20.40
C GLN A 127 27.34 -11.54 -20.62
N THR A 128 26.95 -11.40 -21.89
CA THR A 128 25.59 -10.99 -22.25
C THR A 128 24.55 -12.08 -21.92
N HIS A 129 24.95 -13.36 -21.97
CA HIS A 129 24.09 -14.48 -21.56
C HIS A 129 23.77 -14.50 -20.05
N ASP A 130 24.76 -14.23 -19.19
CA ASP A 130 24.56 -14.16 -17.74
C ASP A 130 23.63 -13.00 -17.36
N LEU A 131 23.83 -11.83 -17.98
CA LEU A 131 22.96 -10.66 -17.79
C LEU A 131 21.52 -10.95 -18.21
N GLN A 132 21.33 -11.67 -19.30
CA GLN A 132 20.03 -12.07 -19.79
C GLN A 132 19.33 -13.06 -18.86
N THR A 133 20.06 -14.06 -18.34
CA THR A 133 19.52 -15.03 -17.37
C THR A 133 19.09 -14.33 -16.09
N ALA A 134 19.90 -13.38 -15.61
CA ALA A 134 19.56 -12.55 -14.46
C ALA A 134 18.33 -11.68 -14.74
N PHE A 135 18.26 -11.05 -15.91
CA PHE A 135 17.11 -10.23 -16.31
C PHE A 135 15.82 -11.05 -16.37
N HIS A 136 15.83 -12.22 -17.03
CA HIS A 136 14.68 -13.14 -17.11
C HIS A 136 14.21 -13.62 -15.73
N THR A 137 15.15 -13.86 -14.82
CA THR A 137 14.82 -14.26 -13.45
C THR A 137 14.05 -13.17 -12.70
N VAL A 138 14.42 -11.91 -12.88
CA VAL A 138 13.73 -10.76 -12.25
C VAL A 138 12.44 -10.43 -13.00
N SER A 139 12.49 -10.34 -14.33
CA SER A 139 11.36 -9.95 -15.19
C SER A 139 10.24 -10.99 -15.20
N GLY A 140 10.54 -12.29 -15.09
CA GLY A 140 9.55 -13.38 -15.11
C GLY A 140 8.77 -13.54 -13.81
N VAL A 141 9.36 -13.17 -12.67
CA VAL A 141 8.70 -13.16 -11.36
C VAL A 141 7.75 -11.97 -11.20
N ILE A 142 8.07 -10.85 -11.87
CA ILE A 142 7.33 -9.60 -11.75
C ILE A 142 5.85 -9.74 -12.14
N PRO A 143 5.41 -10.33 -13.27
CA PRO A 143 4.00 -10.37 -13.66
C PRO A 143 3.05 -10.96 -12.62
N GLN A 144 3.40 -12.10 -12.01
CA GLN A 144 2.50 -12.78 -11.08
C GLN A 144 2.47 -12.11 -9.70
N ILE A 145 3.63 -11.74 -9.16
CA ILE A 145 3.71 -11.02 -7.88
C ILE A 145 3.13 -9.61 -8.02
N LEU A 146 3.33 -8.97 -9.17
CA LEU A 146 2.71 -7.69 -9.51
C LEU A 146 1.19 -7.82 -9.58
N LEU A 147 0.63 -8.83 -10.25
CA LEU A 147 -0.83 -9.02 -10.27
C LEU A 147 -1.40 -9.27 -8.88
N ALA A 148 -0.76 -10.12 -8.06
CA ALA A 148 -1.17 -10.39 -6.68
C ALA A 148 -1.07 -9.14 -5.80
N GLY A 149 0.07 -8.45 -5.85
CA GLY A 149 0.36 -7.22 -5.12
C GLY A 149 -0.57 -6.08 -5.53
N LEU A 150 -0.81 -5.91 -6.82
CA LEU A 150 -1.74 -4.91 -7.36
C LEU A 150 -3.17 -5.18 -6.92
N ALA A 151 -3.63 -6.43 -6.98
CA ALA A 151 -4.98 -6.78 -6.56
C ALA A 151 -5.16 -6.57 -5.05
N GLY A 152 -4.20 -7.03 -4.24
CA GLY A 152 -4.17 -6.80 -2.79
C GLY A 152 -4.21 -5.30 -2.47
N TYR A 153 -3.25 -4.56 -3.01
CA TYR A 153 -3.11 -3.13 -2.78
C TYR A 153 -4.33 -2.34 -3.27
N LEU A 154 -4.89 -2.66 -4.43
CA LEU A 154 -6.07 -1.98 -4.96
C LEU A 154 -7.25 -2.14 -4.02
N VAL A 155 -7.50 -3.34 -3.50
CA VAL A 155 -8.61 -3.61 -2.57
C VAL A 155 -8.31 -3.01 -1.21
N GLY A 156 -7.10 -3.22 -0.68
CA GLY A 156 -6.66 -2.76 0.62
C GLY A 156 -6.65 -1.25 0.74
N GLU A 157 -6.01 -0.55 -0.19
CA GLU A 157 -5.89 0.90 -0.15
C GLU A 157 -7.23 1.60 -0.46
N PHE A 158 -8.07 0.98 -1.31
CA PHE A 158 -9.43 1.46 -1.51
C PHE A 158 -10.25 1.37 -0.21
N LEU A 159 -10.18 0.23 0.51
CA LEU A 159 -10.88 0.07 1.78
C LEU A 159 -10.30 0.95 2.89
N ASN A 160 -8.97 1.08 2.96
CA ASN A 160 -8.27 1.99 3.88
C ASN A 160 -8.80 3.42 3.69
N SER A 161 -8.62 3.97 2.49
CA SER A 161 -9.03 5.35 2.20
C SER A 161 -10.54 5.58 2.33
N TYR A 162 -11.38 4.59 1.99
CA TYR A 162 -12.83 4.66 2.18
C TYR A 162 -13.21 4.74 3.66
N VAL A 163 -12.67 3.84 4.49
CA VAL A 163 -12.94 3.80 5.94
C VAL A 163 -12.43 5.07 6.61
N LEU A 164 -11.21 5.51 6.27
CA LEU A 164 -10.61 6.73 6.82
C LEU A 164 -11.52 7.94 6.59
N VAL A 165 -11.94 8.15 5.33
CA VAL A 165 -12.79 9.29 4.98
C VAL A 165 -14.18 9.15 5.60
N LYS A 166 -14.76 7.96 5.63
CA LYS A 166 -16.08 7.74 6.26
C LYS A 166 -16.06 7.98 7.77
N MET A 167 -14.99 7.61 8.44
CA MET A 167 -14.79 7.92 9.85
C MET A 167 -14.57 9.42 10.07
N LYS A 168 -13.88 10.12 9.16
CA LYS A 168 -13.71 11.58 9.20
C LYS A 168 -15.04 12.31 9.05
N GLU A 169 -15.89 11.89 8.11
CA GLU A 169 -17.26 12.42 7.93
C GLU A 169 -18.12 12.25 9.20
N ARG A 170 -18.03 11.10 9.87
CA ARG A 170 -18.84 10.82 11.07
C ARG A 170 -18.31 11.48 12.34
N SER A 171 -16.98 11.49 12.54
CA SER A 171 -16.35 11.88 13.81
C SER A 171 -15.71 13.28 13.80
N GLY A 172 -15.65 13.93 12.63
CA GLY A 172 -14.93 15.19 12.45
C GLY A 172 -13.42 15.04 12.67
N GLU A 173 -12.72 16.13 13.02
CA GLU A 173 -11.24 16.10 13.14
C GLU A 173 -10.72 15.63 14.52
N ARG A 174 -11.59 15.33 15.50
CA ARG A 174 -11.19 15.14 16.91
C ARG A 174 -10.34 13.90 17.21
N ARG A 175 -10.46 12.81 16.44
CA ARG A 175 -9.77 11.54 16.72
C ARG A 175 -9.04 10.99 15.49
N LEU A 176 -7.94 11.62 15.11
CA LEU A 176 -7.13 11.19 13.96
C LEU A 176 -6.59 9.75 14.13
N TRP A 177 -6.12 9.37 15.31
CA TRP A 177 -5.52 8.05 15.58
C TRP A 177 -6.52 6.92 15.37
N ALA A 178 -7.77 7.14 15.80
CA ALA A 178 -8.82 6.15 15.65
C ALA A 178 -9.16 5.94 14.18
N ARG A 179 -9.05 6.99 13.35
CA ARG A 179 -9.24 6.89 11.90
C ARG A 179 -8.09 6.14 11.26
N LEU A 180 -6.86 6.58 11.49
CA LEU A 180 -5.65 5.95 10.92
C LEU A 180 -5.61 4.48 11.31
N LEU A 181 -5.65 4.16 12.61
CA LEU A 181 -5.60 2.77 13.06
C LEU A 181 -6.78 1.93 12.54
N GLY A 182 -7.99 2.48 12.58
CA GLY A 182 -9.19 1.78 12.13
C GLY A 182 -9.19 1.50 10.63
N SER A 183 -8.72 2.45 9.83
CA SER A 183 -8.63 2.32 8.38
C SER A 183 -7.48 1.40 7.97
N THR A 184 -6.32 1.51 8.63
CA THR A 184 -5.19 0.59 8.46
C THR A 184 -5.64 -0.83 8.73
N VAL A 185 -6.25 -1.12 9.88
CA VAL A 185 -6.68 -2.49 10.23
C VAL A 185 -7.58 -3.10 9.17
N VAL A 186 -8.52 -2.33 8.62
CA VAL A 186 -9.42 -2.82 7.56
C VAL A 186 -8.70 -2.97 6.23
N GLY A 187 -7.90 -1.99 5.84
CA GLY A 187 -7.14 -2.00 4.60
C GLY A 187 -6.12 -3.14 4.56
N GLU A 188 -5.37 -3.32 5.65
CA GLU A 188 -4.35 -4.36 5.79
C GLU A 188 -4.90 -5.76 5.79
N ALA A 189 -6.05 -5.95 6.44
CA ALA A 189 -6.73 -7.24 6.42
C ALA A 189 -7.13 -7.59 5.00
N ALA A 190 -7.73 -6.65 4.27
CA ALA A 190 -8.15 -6.87 2.90
C ALA A 190 -6.97 -7.07 1.94
N ASP A 191 -5.94 -6.23 2.03
CA ASP A 191 -4.71 -6.35 1.24
C ASP A 191 -4.08 -7.74 1.44
N THR A 192 -3.84 -8.09 2.70
CA THR A 192 -3.12 -9.32 3.04
C THR A 192 -3.93 -10.57 2.65
N ILE A 193 -5.25 -10.57 2.86
CA ILE A 193 -6.10 -11.70 2.46
C ILE A 193 -6.10 -11.86 0.93
N VAL A 194 -6.31 -10.78 0.17
CA VAL A 194 -6.36 -10.84 -1.29
C VAL A 194 -4.99 -11.24 -1.86
N PHE A 195 -3.92 -10.61 -1.37
CA PHE A 195 -2.54 -10.94 -1.75
C PHE A 195 -2.23 -12.41 -1.48
N CYS A 196 -2.41 -12.88 -0.24
CA CYS A 196 -2.07 -14.25 0.13
C CYS A 196 -2.92 -15.27 -0.62
N SER A 197 -4.18 -14.95 -0.93
CA SER A 197 -5.06 -15.85 -1.71
C SER A 197 -4.61 -16.00 -3.17
N ILE A 198 -4.15 -14.91 -3.80
CA ILE A 198 -3.67 -14.94 -5.19
C ILE A 198 -2.24 -15.49 -5.26
N ALA A 199 -1.40 -15.16 -4.29
CA ALA A 199 -0.01 -15.60 -4.20
C ALA A 199 0.14 -17.05 -3.72
N ALA A 200 -0.90 -17.66 -3.13
CA ALA A 200 -0.83 -19.00 -2.54
C ALA A 200 -0.21 -20.08 -3.45
N PRO A 201 -0.54 -20.17 -4.77
CA PRO A 201 0.08 -21.14 -5.66
C PRO A 201 1.58 -20.86 -5.92
N ALA A 202 1.98 -19.58 -6.00
CA ALA A 202 3.37 -19.18 -6.19
C ALA A 202 4.22 -19.39 -4.92
N LEU A 203 3.62 -19.18 -3.75
CA LEU A 203 4.27 -19.38 -2.45
C LEU A 203 4.27 -20.86 -2.03
N GLY A 204 3.66 -21.75 -2.82
CA GLY A 204 3.66 -23.18 -2.57
C GLY A 204 2.87 -23.59 -1.32
N PHE A 205 1.84 -22.83 -0.94
CA PHE A 205 1.02 -23.18 0.23
C PHE A 205 0.24 -24.47 -0.05
N THR A 206 0.63 -25.55 0.65
CA THR A 206 0.02 -26.89 0.50
C THR A 206 -1.14 -27.14 1.46
N SER A 207 -1.34 -26.27 2.45
CA SER A 207 -2.40 -26.41 3.46
C SER A 207 -3.04 -25.07 3.83
N PHE A 208 -4.31 -25.10 4.23
CA PHE A 208 -5.01 -23.93 4.76
C PHE A 208 -4.36 -23.38 6.03
N SER A 209 -3.80 -24.25 6.86
CA SER A 209 -3.08 -23.85 8.08
C SER A 209 -1.83 -23.02 7.76
N SER A 210 -1.07 -23.39 6.72
CA SER A 210 0.10 -22.63 6.27
C SER A 210 -0.30 -21.26 5.72
N TRP A 211 -1.35 -21.20 4.90
CA TRP A 211 -1.91 -19.95 4.39
C TRP A 211 -2.41 -19.04 5.53
N LEU A 212 -3.17 -19.60 6.48
CA LEU A 212 -3.74 -18.85 7.60
C LEU A 212 -2.65 -18.30 8.52
N SER A 213 -1.64 -19.13 8.83
CA SER A 213 -0.48 -18.72 9.62
C SER A 213 0.24 -17.53 8.99
N TYR A 214 0.57 -17.65 7.70
CA TYR A 214 1.23 -16.59 6.95
C TYR A 214 0.40 -15.30 6.93
N THR A 215 -0.90 -15.42 6.64
CA THR A 215 -1.83 -14.28 6.54
C THR A 215 -1.96 -13.54 7.86
N VAL A 216 -2.20 -14.27 8.97
CA VAL A 216 -2.41 -13.67 10.30
C VAL A 216 -1.14 -13.03 10.83
N VAL A 217 0.00 -13.71 10.71
CA VAL A 217 1.29 -13.18 11.20
C VAL A 217 1.68 -11.94 10.40
N GLY A 218 1.58 -12.00 9.07
CA GLY A 218 1.85 -10.85 8.20
C GLY A 218 0.94 -9.67 8.52
N PHE A 219 -0.36 -9.92 8.71
CA PHE A 219 -1.33 -8.89 9.09
C PHE A 219 -1.00 -8.23 10.43
N ILE A 220 -0.76 -9.01 11.49
CA ILE A 220 -0.42 -8.48 12.82
C ILE A 220 0.85 -7.64 12.74
N TRP A 221 1.86 -8.14 12.02
CA TRP A 221 3.12 -7.45 11.88
C TRP A 221 2.97 -6.11 11.16
N LYS A 222 2.24 -6.06 10.04
CA LYS A 222 1.93 -4.83 9.30
C LYS A 222 1.23 -3.80 10.19
N VAL A 223 0.19 -4.21 10.92
CA VAL A 223 -0.53 -3.34 11.85
C VAL A 223 0.39 -2.81 12.97
N LEU A 224 1.26 -3.65 13.54
CA LEU A 224 2.21 -3.23 14.57
C LEU A 224 3.19 -2.18 14.03
N VAL A 225 3.73 -2.39 12.83
CA VAL A 225 4.64 -1.43 12.21
C VAL A 225 3.93 -0.10 11.95
N GLU A 226 2.69 -0.12 11.48
CA GLU A 226 1.93 1.11 11.26
C GLU A 226 1.66 1.87 12.57
N VAL A 227 1.32 1.16 13.65
CA VAL A 227 1.18 1.77 14.98
C VAL A 227 2.47 2.47 15.42
N LEU A 228 3.64 1.88 15.12
CA LEU A 228 4.94 2.48 15.44
C LEU A 228 5.24 3.72 14.58
N VAL A 229 4.82 3.72 13.31
CA VAL A 229 5.07 4.83 12.37
C VAL A 229 4.02 5.94 12.49
N MET A 230 2.87 5.66 13.09
CA MET A 230 1.76 6.60 13.29
C MET A 230 2.15 8.00 13.82
N PRO A 231 3.11 8.17 14.77
CA PRO A 231 3.57 9.50 15.19
C PRO A 231 4.12 10.34 14.03
N VAL A 232 4.79 9.70 13.07
CA VAL A 232 5.30 10.33 11.85
C VAL A 232 4.14 10.72 10.94
N THR A 233 3.17 9.83 10.71
CA THR A 233 1.95 10.13 9.93
C THR A 233 1.23 11.36 10.48
N TYR A 234 1.12 11.44 11.81
CA TYR A 234 0.57 12.59 12.51
C TYR A 234 1.34 13.88 12.26
N ALA A 235 2.67 13.84 12.39
CA ALA A 235 3.53 15.00 12.18
C ALA A 235 3.43 15.52 10.74
N VAL A 236 3.48 14.62 9.75
CA VAL A 236 3.39 14.95 8.32
C VAL A 236 2.00 15.49 7.98
N CYS A 237 0.92 14.85 8.44
CA CYS A 237 -0.44 15.34 8.25
C CYS A 237 -0.62 16.74 8.85
N GLY A 238 -0.16 16.94 10.09
CA GLY A 238 -0.25 18.22 10.78
C GLY A 238 0.55 19.32 10.10
N TRP A 239 1.76 19.01 9.64
CA TRP A 239 2.60 19.94 8.88
C TRP A 239 1.94 20.30 7.55
N LEU A 240 1.47 19.30 6.80
CA LEU A 240 0.89 19.53 5.48
C LEU A 240 -0.39 20.36 5.59
N LYS A 241 -1.31 20.04 6.49
CA LYS A 241 -2.54 20.83 6.72
C LYS A 241 -2.28 22.30 7.06
N ARG A 242 -1.15 22.62 7.71
CA ARG A 242 -0.76 24.02 8.04
C ARG A 242 -0.12 24.76 6.87
N ASN A 243 0.62 24.05 6.01
CA ASN A 243 1.38 24.65 4.90
C ASN A 243 0.63 24.58 3.57
N GLU A 244 -0.43 23.79 3.51
CA GLU A 244 -1.26 23.57 2.33
C GLU A 244 -2.24 24.75 2.16
N PRO A 245 -2.01 25.64 1.18
CA PRO A 245 -2.77 26.90 1.06
C PRO A 245 -4.25 26.66 0.77
N THR A 246 -4.59 25.52 0.18
CA THR A 246 -5.95 25.18 -0.25
C THR A 246 -6.73 24.38 0.80
N TYR A 247 -6.11 23.98 1.91
CA TYR A 247 -6.76 23.18 2.94
C TYR A 247 -7.82 24.01 3.67
N GLY A 248 -9.08 23.54 3.63
CA GLY A 248 -10.21 24.25 4.25
C GLY A 248 -10.78 25.42 3.44
N LEU A 249 -10.24 25.70 2.25
CA LEU A 249 -10.84 26.64 1.29
C LEU A 249 -11.85 25.96 0.36
N VAL A 250 -11.72 24.64 0.15
CA VAL A 250 -12.63 23.84 -0.69
C VAL A 250 -13.71 23.21 0.19
N ALA A 251 -14.56 24.04 0.79
CA ALA A 251 -15.89 23.60 1.20
C ALA A 251 -16.82 23.79 0.00
N GLN A 252 -16.93 22.78 -0.88
CA GLN A 252 -17.93 22.75 -1.96
C GLN A 252 -18.94 21.63 -1.70
#